data_AF-G4ZV16-F1
#
_entry.id   AF-G4ZV16-F1
#
_cell.length_a   1.000
_cell.length_b   1.000
_cell.length_c   1.000
_cell.angle_alpha   90.00
_cell.angle_beta   90.00
_cell.angle_gamma   90.00
#
_symmetry.space_group_name_H-M   'P 1'
#
loop_
_entity.id
_entity.type
_entity.pdbx_description
1 polymer ?
#
loop_
_entity_poly.entity_id
_entity_poly.type
_entity_poly.pdbx_seq_one_letter_code
_entity_poly.pdbx_strand_id
1 'polypeptide(L)'
;PEWFIPWYELIIDKWSKLGSGGFGSVYQGTWLDSDVVVKLVGVKTQITPEQRAKATTTFRREADIWFGLNHPHVIRLFGACHVGRPFFVCEYATNGTLVSYLQKHPDQLWTKLHEAALGVQYLHARNVVHGDLKGNNIVVGSDFKAKVTDFGLSSITDSEAKPEVSAAVHWVAPECLPQTKSKLQTLETERPTFASDIYSLGMCIVEALRVVEAVTLHKDASRCLPWGLADQMAVKYHVRQGKLPPRPTICDDRLWELVERMCVLNPKKRIKISTVVDEL
;
A
#
# COMPACT_ATOMS: atom_id res chain seq x y z
N PRO A 1 -23.83 -0.43 12.27
CA PRO A 1 -23.08 0.61 11.53
C PRO A 1 -23.60 0.68 10.10
N GLU A 2 -23.57 1.85 9.46
CA GLU A 2 -24.11 2.02 8.10
C GLU A 2 -23.39 1.16 7.06
N TRP A 3 -22.10 0.91 7.26
CA TRP A 3 -21.28 0.06 6.39
C TRP A 3 -21.52 -1.45 6.56
N PHE A 4 -22.38 -1.89 7.49
CA PHE A 4 -22.51 -3.31 7.80
C PHE A 4 -23.14 -4.10 6.65
N ILE A 5 -22.41 -5.08 6.13
CA ILE A 5 -22.92 -6.05 5.14
C ILE A 5 -22.98 -7.43 5.82
N PRO A 6 -24.15 -8.08 5.89
CA PRO A 6 -24.24 -9.43 6.42
C PRO A 6 -23.59 -10.43 5.46
N TRP A 7 -22.97 -11.48 5.99
CA TRP A 7 -22.20 -12.45 5.21
C TRP A 7 -23.03 -13.19 4.14
N TYR A 8 -24.35 -13.32 4.34
CA TYR A 8 -25.24 -14.05 3.42
C TYR A 8 -25.63 -13.23 2.18
N GLU A 9 -25.37 -11.92 2.14
CA GLU A 9 -25.57 -11.09 0.94
C GLU A 9 -24.39 -11.21 -0.05
N LEU A 10 -23.28 -11.81 0.39
CA LEU A 10 -22.04 -11.85 -0.36
C LEU A 10 -21.78 -13.24 -0.93
N ILE A 11 -21.61 -13.31 -2.25
CA ILE A 11 -21.17 -14.53 -2.93
C ILE A 11 -19.67 -14.42 -3.16
N ILE A 12 -18.88 -15.19 -2.42
CA ILE A 12 -17.42 -15.23 -2.58
C ILE A 12 -17.06 -16.34 -3.55
N ASP A 13 -16.40 -16.01 -4.65
CA ASP A 13 -15.80 -17.02 -5.50
C ASP A 13 -14.51 -17.53 -4.85
N LYS A 14 -14.61 -18.71 -4.23
CA LYS A 14 -13.50 -19.35 -3.52
C LYS A 14 -12.35 -19.76 -4.46
N TRP A 15 -12.60 -19.86 -5.76
CA TRP A 15 -11.61 -20.23 -6.76
C TRP A 15 -10.88 -19.01 -7.32
N SER A 16 -11.52 -17.84 -7.28
CA SER A 16 -10.93 -16.57 -7.73
C SER A 16 -10.21 -15.84 -6.60
N LYS A 17 -9.19 -16.49 -6.02
CA LYS A 17 -8.28 -15.85 -5.07
C LYS A 17 -7.37 -14.86 -5.81
N LEU A 18 -7.54 -13.58 -5.55
CA LEU A 18 -6.75 -12.50 -6.15
C LEU A 18 -5.38 -12.35 -5.47
N GLY A 19 -5.29 -12.71 -4.19
CA GLY A 19 -4.03 -12.61 -3.46
C GLY A 19 -4.14 -12.98 -1.98
N SER A 20 -3.00 -12.95 -1.32
CA SER A 20 -2.91 -12.97 0.14
C SER A 20 -1.81 -12.01 0.57
N GLY A 21 -1.99 -11.36 1.71
CA GLY A 21 -1.03 -10.41 2.25
C GLY A 21 -1.14 -10.33 3.78
N GLY A 22 -0.51 -9.31 4.37
CA GLY A 22 -0.46 -9.12 5.82
C GLY A 22 -1.84 -9.06 6.49
N PHE A 23 -2.86 -8.57 5.78
CA PHE A 23 -4.22 -8.46 6.28
C PHE A 23 -5.06 -9.74 6.17
N GLY A 24 -4.63 -10.73 5.36
CA GLY A 24 -5.37 -11.97 5.12
C GLY A 24 -5.45 -12.35 3.63
N SER A 25 -6.63 -12.75 3.18
CA SER A 25 -6.84 -13.25 1.80
C SER A 25 -7.82 -12.37 1.04
N VAL A 26 -7.55 -12.17 -0.25
CA VAL A 26 -8.37 -11.36 -1.16
C VAL A 26 -9.03 -12.27 -2.19
N TYR A 27 -10.33 -12.11 -2.38
CA TYR A 27 -11.11 -12.85 -3.36
C TYR A 27 -11.92 -11.90 -4.22
N GLN A 28 -12.22 -12.32 -5.44
CA GLN A 28 -13.34 -11.74 -6.19
C GLN A 28 -14.64 -12.29 -5.60
N GLY A 29 -15.69 -11.48 -5.64
CA GLY A 29 -17.03 -11.90 -5.26
C GLY A 29 -18.08 -11.04 -5.93
N THR A 30 -19.32 -11.30 -5.57
CA THR A 30 -20.49 -10.57 -6.07
C THR A 30 -21.33 -10.10 -4.88
N TRP A 31 -21.72 -8.82 -4.90
CA TRP A 31 -22.66 -8.24 -3.94
C TRP A 31 -23.67 -7.38 -4.71
N LEU A 32 -24.96 -7.67 -4.55
CA LEU A 32 -26.06 -7.04 -5.30
C LEU A 32 -25.81 -7.04 -6.83
N ASP A 33 -25.49 -8.22 -7.36
CA ASP A 33 -25.18 -8.47 -8.78
C ASP A 33 -24.01 -7.65 -9.36
N SER A 34 -23.21 -7.02 -8.50
CA SER A 34 -22.02 -6.25 -8.89
C SER A 34 -20.74 -6.98 -8.49
N ASP A 35 -19.75 -6.98 -9.37
CA ASP A 35 -18.42 -7.50 -9.08
C ASP A 35 -17.74 -6.65 -7.99
N VAL A 36 -17.23 -7.34 -6.96
CA VAL A 36 -16.57 -6.73 -5.81
C VAL A 36 -15.30 -7.48 -5.42
N VAL A 37 -14.46 -6.80 -4.65
CA VAL A 37 -13.32 -7.42 -3.97
C VAL A 37 -13.67 -7.66 -2.52
N VAL A 38 -13.43 -8.89 -2.06
CA VAL A 38 -13.66 -9.33 -0.69
C VAL A 38 -12.32 -9.57 0.00
N LYS A 39 -12.00 -8.72 0.98
CA LYS A 39 -10.79 -8.84 1.80
C LYS A 39 -11.14 -9.53 3.11
N LEU A 40 -10.84 -10.82 3.20
CA LEU A 40 -11.04 -11.62 4.41
C LEU A 40 -9.90 -11.35 5.39
N VAL A 41 -10.23 -10.91 6.60
CA VAL A 41 -9.25 -10.64 7.65
C VAL A 41 -8.75 -11.96 8.24
N GLY A 42 -7.44 -12.10 8.35
CA GLY A 42 -6.82 -13.22 9.05
C GLY A 42 -7.10 -13.16 10.55
N VAL A 43 -7.79 -14.16 11.10
CA VAL A 43 -8.03 -14.26 12.55
C VAL A 43 -7.15 -15.36 13.12
N LYS A 44 -6.30 -15.02 14.10
CA LYS A 44 -5.54 -16.01 14.87
C LYS A 44 -6.52 -16.91 15.64
N THR A 45 -6.32 -18.22 15.57
CA THR A 45 -7.20 -19.22 16.19
C THR A 45 -7.09 -19.26 17.72
N GLN A 46 -5.98 -18.79 18.28
CA GLN A 46 -5.72 -18.72 19.72
C GLN A 46 -5.51 -17.26 20.16
N ILE A 47 -6.60 -16.55 20.42
CA ILE A 47 -6.58 -15.19 21.00
C ILE A 47 -7.50 -15.12 22.21
N THR A 48 -7.10 -14.35 23.22
CA THR A 48 -7.92 -14.11 24.41
C THR A 48 -9.18 -13.30 24.06
N PRO A 49 -10.23 -13.34 24.88
CA PRO A 49 -11.40 -12.48 24.71
C PRO A 49 -11.06 -11.00 24.58
N GLU A 50 -10.08 -10.52 25.35
CA GLU A 50 -9.62 -9.11 25.33
C GLU A 50 -8.94 -8.77 23.99
N GLN A 51 -8.09 -9.67 23.49
CA GLN A 51 -7.45 -9.51 22.18
C GLN A 51 -8.49 -9.49 21.05
N ARG A 52 -9.51 -10.36 21.14
CA ARG A 52 -10.62 -10.38 20.18
C ARG A 52 -11.44 -9.09 20.23
N ALA A 53 -11.75 -8.59 21.41
CA ALA A 53 -12.45 -7.32 21.59
C ALA A 53 -11.64 -6.15 21.00
N LYS A 54 -10.33 -6.10 21.28
CA LYS A 54 -9.41 -5.11 20.71
C LYS A 54 -9.37 -5.17 19.18
N ALA A 55 -9.22 -6.37 18.60
CA ALA A 55 -9.22 -6.56 17.14
C ALA A 55 -10.55 -6.12 16.51
N THR A 56 -11.68 -6.42 17.15
CA THR A 56 -13.01 -5.99 16.71
C THR A 56 -13.16 -4.47 16.75
N THR A 57 -12.67 -3.82 17.82
CA THR A 57 -12.67 -2.35 17.95
C THR A 57 -11.80 -1.71 16.87
N THR A 58 -10.60 -2.23 16.64
CA THR A 58 -9.72 -1.74 15.56
C THR A 58 -10.37 -1.92 14.19
N PHE A 59 -10.93 -3.09 13.90
CA PHE A 59 -11.64 -3.35 12.65
C PHE A 59 -12.77 -2.35 12.41
N ARG A 60 -13.62 -2.12 13.42
CA ARG A 60 -14.74 -1.18 13.31
C ARG A 60 -14.24 0.24 13.03
N ARG A 61 -13.20 0.68 13.74
CA ARG A 61 -12.60 2.00 13.52
C ARG A 61 -12.09 2.16 12.09
N GLU A 62 -11.34 1.17 11.58
CA GLU A 62 -10.83 1.24 10.21
C GLU A 62 -11.96 1.18 9.17
N ALA A 63 -13.02 0.40 9.42
CA ALA A 63 -14.22 0.38 8.58
C ALA A 63 -14.94 1.74 8.57
N ASP A 64 -15.12 2.38 9.73
CA ASP A 64 -15.71 3.72 9.85
C ASP A 64 -14.90 4.77 9.07
N ILE A 65 -13.57 4.76 9.23
CA ILE A 65 -12.68 5.66 8.51
C ILE A 65 -12.80 5.44 7.01
N TRP A 66 -12.62 4.21 6.53
CA TRP A 66 -12.61 3.90 5.10
C TRP A 66 -13.97 4.13 4.45
N PHE A 67 -15.08 3.79 5.12
CA PHE A 67 -16.43 4.04 4.61
C PHE A 67 -16.72 5.53 4.40
N GLY A 68 -16.14 6.40 5.23
CA GLY A 68 -16.24 7.85 5.10
C GLY A 68 -15.39 8.45 3.96
N LEU A 69 -14.56 7.67 3.27
CA LEU A 69 -13.72 8.15 2.18
C LEU A 69 -14.42 8.00 0.82
N ASN A 70 -14.45 9.08 0.04
CA ASN A 70 -14.97 9.09 -1.32
C ASN A 70 -14.09 9.99 -2.20
N HIS A 71 -13.25 9.38 -3.03
CA HIS A 71 -12.36 10.09 -3.94
C HIS A 71 -12.06 9.22 -5.18
N PRO A 72 -11.92 9.81 -6.39
CA PRO A 72 -11.63 9.03 -7.60
C PRO A 72 -10.32 8.23 -7.55
N HIS A 73 -9.37 8.62 -6.70
CA HIS A 73 -8.05 8.00 -6.58
C HIS A 73 -7.85 7.23 -5.26
N VAL A 74 -8.93 6.86 -4.58
CA VAL A 74 -8.92 6.01 -3.38
C VAL A 74 -9.95 4.90 -3.59
N ILE A 75 -9.58 3.64 -3.36
CA ILE A 75 -10.52 2.52 -3.52
C ILE A 75 -11.72 2.70 -2.60
N ARG A 76 -12.92 2.65 -3.18
CA ARG A 76 -14.17 2.81 -2.43
C ARG A 76 -14.49 1.57 -1.61
N LEU A 77 -14.82 1.76 -0.34
CA LEU A 77 -15.44 0.74 0.49
C LEU A 77 -16.94 0.74 0.26
N PHE A 78 -17.52 -0.43 -0.02
CA PHE A 78 -18.97 -0.60 -0.10
C PHE A 78 -19.55 -1.01 1.24
N GLY A 79 -18.80 -1.81 2.00
CA GLY A 79 -19.15 -2.14 3.37
C GLY A 79 -18.23 -3.19 3.97
N ALA A 80 -18.57 -3.67 5.15
CA ALA A 80 -17.76 -4.62 5.90
C ALA A 80 -18.60 -5.46 6.86
N CYS A 81 -18.07 -6.59 7.30
CA CYS A 81 -18.65 -7.42 8.35
C CYS A 81 -17.62 -7.64 9.45
N HIS A 82 -18.00 -7.37 10.69
CA HIS A 82 -17.18 -7.63 11.87
C HIS A 82 -17.64 -8.88 12.65
N VAL A 83 -18.76 -9.49 12.24
CA VAL A 83 -19.36 -10.64 12.93
C VAL A 83 -18.86 -11.95 12.32
N GLY A 84 -18.50 -12.90 13.17
CA GLY A 84 -17.97 -14.19 12.73
C GLY A 84 -16.58 -14.04 12.13
N ARG A 85 -16.45 -14.22 10.81
CA ARG A 85 -15.19 -14.04 10.08
C ARG A 85 -15.17 -12.63 9.46
N PRO A 86 -14.34 -11.70 9.97
CA PRO A 86 -14.38 -10.32 9.50
C PRO A 86 -13.92 -10.17 8.05
N PHE A 87 -14.57 -9.26 7.32
CA PHE A 87 -14.23 -8.96 5.93
C PHE A 87 -14.60 -7.54 5.51
N PHE A 88 -13.91 -7.03 4.50
CA PHE A 88 -14.26 -5.80 3.78
C PHE A 88 -14.73 -6.13 2.37
N VAL A 89 -15.71 -5.36 1.87
CA VAL A 89 -16.22 -5.40 0.50
C VAL A 89 -15.93 -4.06 -0.15
N CYS A 90 -15.10 -4.05 -1.19
CA CYS A 90 -14.68 -2.82 -1.86
C CYS A 90 -14.74 -2.93 -3.39
N GLU A 91 -14.55 -1.79 -4.04
CA GLU A 91 -14.45 -1.67 -5.49
C GLU A 91 -13.45 -2.66 -6.09
N TYR A 92 -13.84 -3.27 -7.21
CA TYR A 92 -12.95 -4.13 -7.99
C TYR A 92 -12.16 -3.35 -9.03
N ALA A 93 -10.85 -3.26 -8.82
CA ALA A 93 -9.91 -2.66 -9.76
C ALA A 93 -9.53 -3.67 -10.86
N THR A 94 -10.29 -3.66 -11.96
CA THR A 94 -10.21 -4.66 -13.04
C THR A 94 -8.91 -4.64 -13.83
N ASN A 95 -8.13 -3.55 -13.76
CA ASN A 95 -6.89 -3.38 -14.52
C ASN A 95 -5.63 -3.74 -13.71
N GLY A 96 -5.79 -4.36 -12.54
CA GLY A 96 -4.69 -4.89 -11.73
C GLY A 96 -3.91 -3.82 -10.95
N THR A 97 -2.71 -4.19 -10.49
CA THR A 97 -1.81 -3.28 -9.78
C THR A 97 -1.10 -2.33 -10.75
N LEU A 98 -0.61 -1.20 -10.26
CA LEU A 98 0.19 -0.24 -11.02
C LEU A 98 1.34 -0.93 -11.77
N VAL A 99 2.05 -1.84 -11.09
CA VAL A 99 3.15 -2.61 -11.64
C VAL A 99 2.69 -3.44 -12.84
N SER A 100 1.62 -4.22 -12.69
CA SER A 100 1.09 -5.04 -13.79
C SER A 100 0.50 -4.22 -14.94
N TYR A 101 -0.06 -3.05 -14.63
CA TYR A 101 -0.66 -2.15 -15.61
C TYR A 101 0.40 -1.49 -16.49
N LEU A 102 1.47 -0.97 -15.88
CA LEU A 102 2.56 -0.29 -16.59
C LEU A 102 3.41 -1.23 -17.46
N GLN A 103 3.36 -2.55 -17.20
CA GLN A 103 3.94 -3.52 -18.13
C GLN A 103 3.26 -3.50 -19.50
N LYS A 104 1.96 -3.18 -19.54
CA LYS A 104 1.13 -3.12 -20.76
C LYS A 104 0.98 -1.71 -21.30
N HIS A 105 1.04 -0.71 -20.42
CA HIS A 105 0.79 0.70 -20.72
C HIS A 105 1.93 1.60 -20.20
N PRO A 106 3.18 1.40 -20.67
CA PRO A 106 4.34 2.16 -20.19
C PRO A 106 4.23 3.67 -20.45
N ASP A 107 3.46 4.06 -21.48
CA ASP A 107 3.17 5.44 -21.86
C ASP A 107 2.36 6.21 -20.80
N GLN A 108 1.64 5.50 -19.91
CA GLN A 108 0.80 6.12 -18.88
C GLN A 108 1.48 6.32 -17.54
N LEU A 109 2.80 6.08 -17.44
CA LEU A 109 3.58 6.14 -16.21
C LEU A 109 3.26 7.36 -15.35
N TRP A 110 3.45 8.56 -15.91
CA TRP A 110 3.34 9.81 -15.18
C TRP A 110 1.90 10.12 -14.77
N THR A 111 0.94 9.86 -15.67
CA THR A 111 -0.48 10.00 -15.35
C THR A 111 -0.87 9.13 -14.15
N LYS A 112 -0.45 7.86 -14.11
CA LYS A 112 -0.81 6.95 -13.01
C LYS A 112 -0.11 7.33 -11.70
N LEU A 113 1.13 7.82 -11.75
CA LEU A 113 1.85 8.30 -10.57
C LEU A 113 1.23 9.58 -9.99
N HIS A 114 0.83 10.52 -10.86
CA HIS A 114 0.13 11.73 -10.44
C HIS A 114 -1.24 11.40 -9.81
N GLU A 115 -2.02 10.50 -10.42
CA GLU A 115 -3.28 10.01 -9.86
C GLU A 115 -3.09 9.33 -8.49
N ALA A 116 -2.05 8.52 -8.31
CA ALA A 116 -1.72 7.94 -7.01
C ALA A 116 -1.38 9.03 -5.98
N ALA A 117 -0.61 10.06 -6.36
CA ALA A 117 -0.28 11.18 -5.49
C ALA A 117 -1.54 11.98 -5.06
N LEU A 118 -2.51 12.17 -5.96
CA LEU A 118 -3.83 12.75 -5.63
C LEU A 118 -4.58 11.89 -4.59
N GLY A 119 -4.51 10.56 -4.71
CA GLY A 119 -5.06 9.63 -3.73
C GLY A 119 -4.44 9.81 -2.35
N VAL A 120 -3.10 9.85 -2.28
CA VAL A 120 -2.35 10.07 -1.02
C VAL A 120 -2.64 11.45 -0.43
N GLN A 121 -2.71 12.50 -1.27
CA GLN A 121 -3.06 13.86 -0.84
C GLN A 121 -4.42 13.89 -0.15
N TYR A 122 -5.42 13.23 -0.77
CA TYR A 122 -6.76 13.14 -0.21
C TYR A 122 -6.79 12.42 1.15
N LEU A 123 -6.02 11.33 1.31
CA LEU A 123 -5.88 10.62 2.59
C LEU A 123 -5.27 11.52 3.66
N HIS A 124 -4.16 12.18 3.35
CA HIS A 124 -3.46 13.08 4.27
C HIS A 124 -4.35 14.26 4.70
N ALA A 125 -5.13 14.84 3.77
CA ALA A 125 -6.10 15.89 4.07
C ALA A 125 -7.21 15.45 5.05
N ARG A 126 -7.45 14.14 5.19
CA ARG A 126 -8.39 13.53 6.15
C ARG A 126 -7.70 12.92 7.35
N ASN A 127 -6.43 13.27 7.57
CA ASN A 127 -5.61 12.79 8.65
C ASN A 127 -5.43 11.26 8.67
N VAL A 128 -5.45 10.63 7.48
CA VAL A 128 -5.24 9.19 7.30
C VAL A 128 -3.82 8.96 6.77
N VAL A 129 -3.01 8.25 7.54
CA VAL A 129 -1.70 7.75 7.09
C VAL A 129 -1.93 6.41 6.39
N HIS A 130 -1.36 6.21 5.21
CA HIS A 130 -1.47 4.94 4.50
C HIS A 130 -0.63 3.85 5.17
N GLY A 131 0.66 4.09 5.39
CA GLY A 131 1.58 3.26 6.17
C GLY A 131 2.04 1.93 5.56
N ASP A 132 1.65 1.63 4.31
CA ASP A 132 2.11 0.46 3.53
C ASP A 132 2.06 0.77 2.03
N LEU A 133 2.45 1.98 1.61
CA LEU A 133 2.47 2.34 0.20
C LEU A 133 3.54 1.52 -0.55
N LYS A 134 3.11 0.87 -1.64
CA LYS A 134 3.93 0.10 -2.58
C LYS A 134 3.17 -0.02 -3.89
N GLY A 135 3.84 -0.35 -5.00
CA GLY A 135 3.20 -0.46 -6.32
C GLY A 135 2.03 -1.46 -6.36
N ASN A 136 2.03 -2.48 -5.51
CA ASN A 136 0.92 -3.43 -5.37
C ASN A 136 -0.31 -2.87 -4.66
N ASN A 137 -0.14 -1.82 -3.85
CA ASN A 137 -1.22 -1.15 -3.13
C ASN A 137 -1.71 0.10 -3.90
N ILE A 138 -1.26 0.27 -5.14
CA ILE A 138 -1.82 1.20 -6.11
C ILE A 138 -2.43 0.33 -7.22
N VAL A 139 -3.73 0.45 -7.44
CA VAL A 139 -4.46 -0.38 -8.40
C VAL A 139 -5.14 0.50 -9.44
N VAL A 140 -5.43 -0.05 -10.62
CA VAL A 140 -6.10 0.70 -11.69
C VAL A 140 -7.55 0.22 -11.83
N GLY A 141 -8.48 1.14 -11.62
CA GLY A 141 -9.92 0.91 -11.70
C GLY A 141 -10.39 0.60 -13.12
N SER A 142 -11.65 0.18 -13.26
CA SER A 142 -12.32 0.03 -14.56
C SER A 142 -12.49 1.36 -15.29
N ASP A 143 -12.46 2.48 -14.56
CA ASP A 143 -12.40 3.86 -15.07
C ASP A 143 -11.01 4.27 -15.55
N PHE A 144 -10.06 3.33 -15.60
CA PHE A 144 -8.65 3.53 -15.94
C PHE A 144 -7.93 4.50 -15.02
N LYS A 145 -8.43 4.82 -13.82
CA LYS A 145 -7.74 5.71 -12.86
C LYS A 145 -6.93 4.89 -11.86
N ALA A 146 -5.74 5.37 -11.51
CA ALA A 146 -4.99 4.81 -10.39
C ALA A 146 -5.67 5.18 -9.06
N LYS A 147 -5.75 4.20 -8.16
CA LYS A 147 -6.42 4.30 -6.86
C LYS A 147 -5.54 3.66 -5.77
N VAL A 148 -5.34 4.37 -4.67
CA VAL A 148 -4.65 3.81 -3.50
C VAL A 148 -5.58 2.89 -2.72
N THR A 149 -5.06 1.77 -2.21
CA THR A 149 -5.80 0.75 -1.47
C THR A 149 -4.98 0.22 -0.29
N ASP A 150 -5.59 -0.58 0.58
CA ASP A 150 -4.92 -1.21 1.74
C ASP A 150 -4.33 -0.24 2.78
N PHE A 151 -4.75 1.02 2.80
CA PHE A 151 -4.45 1.97 3.87
C PHE A 151 -5.15 1.55 5.18
N GLY A 152 -4.49 1.79 6.33
CA GLY A 152 -5.06 1.49 7.66
C GLY A 152 -5.14 -0.01 8.01
N LEU A 153 -5.08 -0.91 7.03
CA LEU A 153 -5.23 -2.36 7.23
C LEU A 153 -4.06 -2.99 8.01
N SER A 154 -2.87 -2.38 7.98
CA SER A 154 -1.73 -2.81 8.79
C SER A 154 -1.99 -2.72 10.30
N SER A 155 -2.93 -1.86 10.73
CA SER A 155 -3.31 -1.71 12.13
C SER A 155 -4.30 -2.79 12.61
N ILE A 156 -5.04 -3.42 11.69
CA ILE A 156 -6.09 -4.42 12.00
C ILE A 156 -5.46 -5.77 12.36
N THR A 157 -4.29 -6.07 11.82
CA THR A 157 -3.63 -7.36 12.02
C THR A 157 -2.55 -7.29 13.08
N ASP A 158 -2.80 -7.96 14.23
CA ASP A 158 -1.79 -8.33 15.23
C ASP A 158 -0.92 -9.50 14.70
N SER A 159 -0.36 -9.36 13.50
CA SER A 159 0.46 -10.39 12.88
C SER A 159 1.86 -10.40 13.53
N GLU A 160 2.00 -11.15 14.63
CA GLU A 160 3.30 -11.76 14.98
C GLU A 160 3.72 -12.84 13.97
N ALA A 161 2.83 -13.17 13.02
CA ALA A 161 3.25 -13.85 11.80
C ALA A 161 4.30 -12.94 11.17
N LYS A 162 5.57 -13.36 11.27
CA LYS A 162 6.72 -12.78 10.58
C LYS A 162 6.19 -12.33 9.23
N PRO A 163 6.06 -11.02 9.00
CA PRO A 163 5.38 -10.65 7.80
C PRO A 163 6.26 -11.20 6.67
N GLU A 164 5.70 -11.33 5.50
CA GLU A 164 6.50 -11.13 4.30
C GLU A 164 7.05 -9.68 4.23
N VAL A 165 7.60 -9.17 5.34
CA VAL A 165 8.68 -8.17 5.52
C VAL A 165 9.91 -8.55 4.69
N SER A 166 9.83 -9.62 3.90
CA SER A 166 10.81 -10.00 2.93
C SER A 166 10.96 -9.02 1.76
N ALA A 167 9.85 -8.39 1.32
CA ALA A 167 9.86 -7.46 0.19
C ALA A 167 9.41 -6.03 0.54
N ALA A 168 8.56 -5.82 1.56
CA ALA A 168 8.08 -4.47 1.91
C ALA A 168 9.21 -3.49 2.26
N VAL A 169 10.37 -4.00 2.71
CA VAL A 169 11.55 -3.19 3.06
C VAL A 169 12.00 -2.22 1.97
N HIS A 170 11.67 -2.49 0.70
CA HIS A 170 12.05 -1.64 -0.43
C HIS A 170 11.31 -0.29 -0.44
N TRP A 171 10.16 -0.18 0.22
CA TRP A 171 9.35 1.06 0.30
C TRP A 171 9.33 1.69 1.69
N VAL A 172 9.85 0.99 2.71
CA VAL A 172 9.77 1.45 4.11
C VAL A 172 10.78 2.57 4.37
N ALA A 173 10.29 3.67 4.94
CA ALA A 173 11.12 4.81 5.34
C ALA A 173 12.13 4.43 6.44
N PRO A 174 13.31 5.09 6.50
CA PRO A 174 14.37 4.78 7.47
C PRO A 174 13.90 4.72 8.93
N GLU A 175 13.05 5.65 9.34
CA GLU A 175 12.50 5.76 10.70
C GLU A 175 11.50 4.65 11.05
N CYS A 176 10.89 4.04 10.03
CA CYS A 176 9.95 2.93 10.19
C CYS A 176 10.64 1.55 10.12
N LEU A 177 11.96 1.49 9.89
CA LEU A 177 12.69 0.23 9.85
C LEU A 177 12.88 -0.36 11.26
N PRO A 178 12.61 -1.66 11.48
CA PRO A 178 12.87 -2.34 12.75
C PRO A 178 14.32 -2.18 13.20
N GLN A 179 14.55 -1.62 14.38
CA GLN A 179 15.91 -1.48 14.93
C GLN A 179 16.56 -2.85 15.14
N THR A 180 17.82 -2.99 14.75
CA THR A 180 18.63 -4.17 15.06
C THR A 180 19.04 -4.10 16.54
N LYS A 181 18.50 -5.03 17.34
CA LYS A 181 18.65 -5.13 18.80
C LYS A 181 20.05 -4.76 19.32
N SER A 182 20.11 -3.84 20.29
CA SER A 182 20.88 -4.08 21.52
C SER A 182 19.90 -4.63 22.56
N LYS A 183 20.33 -5.56 23.41
CA LYS A 183 19.49 -6.35 24.33
C LYS A 183 18.77 -5.56 25.44
N LEU A 184 18.83 -4.23 25.44
CA LEU A 184 18.43 -3.37 26.55
C LEU A 184 17.72 -2.10 26.07
N GLN A 185 16.70 -2.24 25.22
CA GLN A 185 15.57 -1.30 25.11
C GLN A 185 14.68 -1.77 23.96
N THR A 186 13.44 -2.11 24.27
CA THR A 186 12.35 -2.18 23.29
C THR A 186 12.00 -0.74 22.87
N LEU A 187 12.86 -0.11 22.07
CA LEU A 187 12.50 1.12 21.37
C LEU A 187 11.56 0.72 20.23
N GLU A 188 10.28 1.04 20.41
CA GLU A 188 9.23 0.86 19.42
C GLU A 188 9.67 1.46 18.08
N THR A 189 9.50 0.72 16.98
CA THR A 189 9.56 1.33 15.64
C THR A 189 8.59 2.50 15.59
N GLU A 190 9.01 3.65 15.07
CA GLU A 190 8.09 4.77 14.92
C GLU A 190 6.92 4.33 14.03
N ARG A 191 5.70 4.62 14.50
CA ARG A 191 4.48 4.38 13.72
C ARG A 191 4.57 5.14 12.39
N PRO A 192 4.02 4.60 11.29
CA PRO A 192 3.98 5.32 10.04
C PRO A 192 3.39 6.72 10.20
N THR A 193 3.93 7.67 9.44
CA THR A 193 3.56 9.09 9.43
C THR A 193 3.26 9.56 8.00
N PHE A 194 2.72 10.77 7.84
CA PHE A 194 2.60 11.36 6.50
C PHE A 194 3.95 11.45 5.80
N ALA A 195 5.03 11.78 6.53
CA ALA A 195 6.37 11.86 5.96
C ALA A 195 6.90 10.50 5.51
N SER A 196 6.56 9.40 6.20
CA SER A 196 6.92 8.06 5.75
C SER A 196 6.14 7.66 4.50
N ASP A 197 4.86 8.06 4.37
CA ASP A 197 4.10 7.85 3.13
C ASP A 197 4.73 8.57 1.93
N ILE A 198 5.26 9.79 2.12
CA ILE A 198 5.98 10.51 1.05
C ILE A 198 7.20 9.71 0.59
N TYR A 199 7.97 9.17 1.54
CA TYR A 199 9.12 8.33 1.20
C TYR A 199 8.68 7.08 0.42
N SER A 200 7.65 6.38 0.89
CA SER A 200 7.13 5.18 0.24
C SER A 200 6.56 5.46 -1.15
N LEU A 201 5.90 6.60 -1.36
CA LEU A 201 5.46 7.07 -2.67
C LEU A 201 6.65 7.34 -3.60
N GLY A 202 7.74 7.92 -3.09
CA GLY A 202 8.99 8.08 -3.84
C GLY A 202 9.58 6.75 -4.29
N MET A 203 9.53 5.72 -3.44
CA MET A 203 9.92 4.36 -3.81
C MET A 203 8.95 3.72 -4.83
N CYS A 204 7.65 4.06 -4.80
CA CYS A 204 6.69 3.64 -5.84
C CYS A 204 7.03 4.26 -7.21
N ILE A 205 7.48 5.52 -7.25
CA ILE A 205 7.96 6.17 -8.48
C ILE A 205 9.18 5.40 -9.03
N VAL A 206 10.16 5.07 -8.18
CA VAL A 206 11.33 4.28 -8.60
C VAL A 206 10.92 2.90 -9.14
N GLU A 207 10.02 2.19 -8.45
CA GLU A 207 9.48 0.91 -8.90
C GLU A 207 8.83 1.02 -10.29
N ALA A 208 7.94 2.00 -10.46
CA ALA A 208 7.22 2.21 -11.71
C ALA A 208 8.17 2.54 -12.88
N LEU A 209 9.19 3.38 -12.64
CA LEU A 209 10.25 3.66 -13.60
C LEU A 209 11.03 2.39 -13.97
N ARG A 210 11.37 1.53 -13.01
CA ARG A 210 12.08 0.27 -13.29
C ARG A 210 11.23 -0.69 -14.13
N VAL A 211 9.93 -0.75 -13.89
CA VAL A 211 9.00 -1.56 -14.71
C VAL A 211 9.03 -1.08 -16.16
N VAL A 212 8.84 0.23 -16.37
CA VAL A 212 8.80 0.83 -17.72
C VAL A 212 10.15 0.71 -18.43
N GLU A 213 11.26 0.90 -17.71
CA GLU A 213 12.61 0.67 -18.24
C GLU A 213 12.81 -0.77 -18.68
N ALA A 214 12.41 -1.75 -17.86
CA ALA A 214 12.53 -3.17 -18.21
C ALA A 214 11.70 -3.52 -19.45
N VAL A 215 10.46 -3.03 -19.53
CA VAL A 215 9.57 -3.21 -20.70
C VAL A 215 10.20 -2.61 -21.96
N THR A 216 10.71 -1.38 -21.86
CA THR A 216 11.34 -0.66 -22.99
C THR A 216 12.60 -1.38 -23.49
N LEU A 217 13.35 -2.00 -22.58
CA LEU A 217 14.54 -2.79 -22.89
C LEU A 217 14.25 -4.26 -23.24
N HIS A 218 12.98 -4.64 -23.39
CA HIS A 218 12.55 -6.02 -23.63
C HIS A 218 13.10 -7.04 -22.62
N LYS A 219 13.20 -6.64 -21.35
CA LYS A 219 13.61 -7.48 -20.21
C LYS A 219 12.40 -7.94 -19.41
N ASP A 220 12.62 -8.93 -18.56
CA ASP A 220 11.61 -9.36 -17.60
C ASP A 220 11.27 -8.24 -16.61
N ALA A 221 10.02 -7.80 -16.64
CA ALA A 221 9.47 -6.76 -15.78
C ALA A 221 8.64 -7.31 -14.62
N SER A 222 8.63 -8.62 -14.40
CA SER A 222 7.82 -9.30 -13.38
C SER A 222 8.26 -8.98 -11.94
N ARG A 223 9.53 -8.55 -11.74
CA ARG A 223 10.09 -8.27 -10.41
C ARG A 223 11.03 -7.06 -10.38
N CYS A 224 10.48 -5.88 -10.68
CA CYS A 224 11.20 -4.61 -10.68
C CYS A 224 11.12 -3.89 -9.33
N LEU A 225 11.78 -4.41 -8.29
CA LEU A 225 11.80 -3.76 -6.98
C LEU A 225 12.67 -2.47 -7.00
N PRO A 226 12.38 -1.45 -6.15
CA PRO A 226 13.17 -0.22 -6.08
C PRO A 226 14.68 -0.45 -5.98
N TRP A 227 15.09 -1.30 -5.04
CA TRP A 227 16.48 -1.72 -4.79
C TRP A 227 16.94 -2.96 -5.59
N GLY A 228 16.18 -3.37 -6.62
CA GLY A 228 16.49 -4.55 -7.43
C GLY A 228 16.54 -5.84 -6.59
N LEU A 229 17.55 -6.66 -6.83
CA LEU A 229 17.73 -7.97 -6.18
C LEU A 229 18.55 -7.92 -4.89
N ALA A 230 18.83 -6.72 -4.34
CA ALA A 230 19.56 -6.57 -3.09
C ALA A 230 18.85 -7.32 -1.94
N ASP A 231 19.62 -7.99 -1.09
CA ASP A 231 19.06 -8.64 0.09
C ASP A 231 18.56 -7.59 1.11
N GLN A 232 17.64 -7.99 1.98
CA GLN A 232 16.99 -7.07 2.91
C GLN A 232 17.96 -6.37 3.87
N MET A 233 19.08 -7.00 4.24
CA MET A 233 20.04 -6.38 5.15
C MET A 233 20.83 -5.29 4.42
N ALA A 234 21.22 -5.54 3.17
CA ALA A 234 21.81 -4.51 2.32
C ALA A 234 20.86 -3.33 2.10
N VAL A 235 19.58 -3.61 1.79
CA VAL A 235 18.55 -2.55 1.65
C VAL A 235 18.42 -1.74 2.94
N LYS A 236 18.24 -2.40 4.10
CA LYS A 236 18.14 -1.72 5.41
C LYS A 236 19.38 -0.89 5.72
N TYR A 237 20.56 -1.40 5.41
CA TYR A 237 21.81 -0.68 5.61
C TYR A 237 21.83 0.61 4.78
N HIS A 238 21.57 0.53 3.48
CA HIS A 238 21.58 1.70 2.59
C HIS A 238 20.50 2.72 2.95
N VAL A 239 19.28 2.27 3.21
CA VAL A 239 18.15 3.14 3.62
C VAL A 239 18.50 3.90 4.91
N ARG A 240 19.12 3.24 5.91
CA ARG A 240 19.56 3.91 7.15
C ARG A 240 20.67 4.94 6.94
N GLN A 241 21.46 4.79 5.89
CA GLN A 241 22.48 5.77 5.51
C GLN A 241 21.89 6.92 4.66
N GLY A 242 20.58 6.94 4.41
CA GLY A 242 19.94 7.92 3.55
C GLY A 242 20.30 7.79 2.08
N LYS A 243 20.81 6.62 1.65
CA LYS A 243 21.07 6.33 0.24
C LYS A 243 19.78 6.00 -0.48
N LEU A 244 19.74 6.27 -1.78
CA LEU A 244 18.69 5.85 -2.69
C LEU A 244 19.16 4.69 -3.57
N PRO A 245 18.23 3.88 -4.11
CA PRO A 245 18.59 2.90 -5.13
C PRO A 245 19.17 3.58 -6.37
N PRO A 246 19.87 2.83 -7.24
CA PRO A 246 20.39 3.38 -8.49
C PRO A 246 19.26 3.97 -9.34
N ARG A 247 19.45 5.22 -9.78
CA ARG A 247 18.53 5.95 -10.65
C ARG A 247 18.24 5.17 -11.93
N PRO A 248 16.96 4.92 -12.28
CA PRO A 248 16.58 4.37 -13.58
C PRO A 248 17.03 5.29 -14.72
N THR A 249 17.53 4.73 -15.81
CA THR A 249 18.10 5.48 -16.94
C THR A 249 17.08 6.34 -17.68
N ILE A 250 15.81 5.93 -17.64
CA ILE A 250 14.70 6.66 -18.25
C ILE A 250 14.21 7.85 -17.41
N CYS A 251 14.70 8.02 -16.19
CA CYS A 251 14.28 9.10 -15.29
C CYS A 251 15.09 10.36 -15.57
N ASP A 252 14.43 11.48 -15.85
CA ASP A 252 15.09 12.78 -16.05
C ASP A 252 15.54 13.43 -14.73
N ASP A 253 16.34 14.50 -14.85
CA ASP A 253 16.97 15.14 -13.68
C ASP A 253 15.94 15.77 -12.75
N ARG A 254 14.89 16.38 -13.31
CA ARG A 254 13.85 17.06 -12.54
C ARG A 254 13.06 16.06 -11.71
N LEU A 255 12.66 14.93 -12.29
CA LEU A 255 11.88 13.90 -11.61
C LEU A 255 12.74 13.15 -10.60
N TRP A 256 14.03 12.96 -10.88
CA TRP A 256 14.94 12.41 -9.90
C TRP A 256 15.15 13.34 -8.69
N GLU A 257 15.30 14.64 -8.92
CA GLU A 257 15.37 15.65 -7.84
C GLU A 257 14.09 15.66 -6.98
N LEU A 258 12.92 15.42 -7.59
CA LEU A 258 11.68 15.20 -6.84
C LEU A 258 11.77 13.97 -5.93
N VAL A 259 12.19 12.82 -6.46
CA VAL A 259 12.39 11.58 -5.66
C VAL A 259 13.39 11.82 -4.52
N GLU A 260 14.47 12.54 -4.76
CA GLU A 260 15.46 12.89 -3.74
C GLU A 260 14.86 13.72 -2.60
N ARG A 261 14.03 14.73 -2.93
CA ARG A 261 13.32 15.55 -1.94
C ARG A 261 12.21 14.78 -1.20
N MET A 262 11.59 13.80 -1.85
CA MET A 262 10.62 12.89 -1.22
C MET A 262 11.29 11.92 -0.24
N CYS A 263 12.53 11.49 -0.54
CA CYS A 263 13.21 10.43 0.19
C CYS A 263 14.36 10.92 1.08
N VAL A 264 14.40 12.21 1.42
CA VAL A 264 15.38 12.78 2.37
C VAL A 264 15.35 12.02 3.70
N LEU A 265 16.54 11.71 4.24
CA LEU A 265 16.69 10.93 5.49
C LEU A 265 15.90 11.52 6.66
N ASN A 266 15.97 12.84 6.86
CA ASN A 266 15.21 13.51 7.92
C ASN A 266 13.73 13.69 7.49
N PRO A 267 12.76 13.03 8.14
CA PRO A 267 11.36 13.08 7.74
C PRO A 267 10.77 14.50 7.81
N LYS A 268 11.27 15.37 8.68
CA LYS A 268 10.81 16.77 8.79
C LYS A 268 11.23 17.65 7.60
N LYS A 269 12.23 17.21 6.83
CA LYS A 269 12.72 17.91 5.63
C LYS A 269 12.13 17.36 4.33
N ARG A 270 11.35 16.26 4.39
CA ARG A 270 10.70 15.73 3.20
C ARG A 270 9.65 16.71 2.70
N ILE A 271 9.55 16.78 1.39
CA ILE A 271 8.57 17.61 0.70
C ILE A 271 7.14 17.20 1.08
N LYS A 272 6.19 18.13 1.00
CA LYS A 272 4.77 17.85 1.28
C LYS A 272 4.10 17.22 0.06
N ILE A 273 3.06 16.42 0.31
CA ILE A 273 2.27 15.78 -0.75
C ILE A 273 1.66 16.78 -1.75
N SER A 274 1.32 18.00 -1.31
CA SER A 274 0.84 19.06 -2.21
C SER A 274 1.84 19.39 -3.31
N THR A 275 3.10 19.57 -2.93
CA THR A 275 4.16 19.89 -3.89
C THR A 275 4.53 18.70 -4.75
N VAL A 276 4.42 17.47 -4.23
CA VAL A 276 4.58 16.26 -5.06
C VAL A 276 3.51 16.21 -6.17
N VAL A 277 2.26 16.52 -5.85
CA VAL A 277 1.17 16.59 -6.83
C VAL A 277 1.42 17.70 -7.86
N ASP A 278 1.87 18.88 -7.43
CA ASP A 278 2.12 20.01 -8.34
C ASP A 278 3.28 19.78 -9.32
N GLU A 279 4.26 18.95 -8.93
CA GLU A 279 5.49 18.72 -9.69
C GLU A 279 5.50 17.45 -10.57
N LEU A 280 4.59 16.50 -10.32
CA LEU A 280 4.35 15.30 -11.14
C LEU A 280 3.50 15.62 -12.38
#